data_AF-A0A2A4JVI6-F1
#
_entry.id   AF-A0A2A4JVI6-F1
#
_cell.length_a   1.000
_cell.length_b   1.000
_cell.length_c   1.000
_cell.angle_alpha   90.00
_cell.angle_beta   90.00
_cell.angle_gamma   90.00
#
_symmetry.space_group_name_H-M   'P 1'
#
loop_
_entity.id
_entity.type
_entity.pdbx_description
1 polymer ?
#
loop_
_entity_poly.entity_id
_entity_poly.type
_entity_poly.pdbx_seq_one_letter_code
_entity_poly.pdbx_strand_id
1 'polypeptide(L)'
;SQTVLSTKPSTNLRHEDLSQYVIRPLDVEASSRGYKETVCHRSFCCEFYVKTASGSNNEASYNLAAFNGVLPASDHHNIAAEICLISGSENSNLVFERISVTANFTKQNAQFPIVQSATVLPAENFKFTTKTNGNSQQVTLETVNVKNVQNVGIFGKDSVVLEDNYVYGEKNNTKIAHNDIYEYIFNEDVQEFFDYVWIRLRILIVVVSIYILEMM
;
A
#
# COMPACT_ATOMS: atom_id res chain seq x y z
N SER A 1 -19.44 -29.93 -17.52
CA SER A 1 -19.75 -29.81 -16.08
C SER A 1 -19.00 -28.64 -15.50
N GLN A 2 -19.71 -27.58 -15.12
CA GLN A 2 -19.15 -26.39 -14.48
C GLN A 2 -19.08 -26.63 -12.97
N THR A 3 -17.88 -26.65 -12.40
CA THR A 3 -17.68 -26.64 -10.95
C THR A 3 -17.77 -25.22 -10.44
N VAL A 4 -18.90 -24.90 -9.81
CA VAL A 4 -19.12 -23.69 -9.02
C VAL A 4 -18.34 -23.86 -7.71
N LEU A 5 -17.23 -23.14 -7.55
CA LEU A 5 -16.52 -23.05 -6.28
C LEU A 5 -17.22 -22.00 -5.41
N SER A 6 -18.07 -22.46 -4.50
CA SER A 6 -18.66 -21.66 -3.44
C SER A 6 -17.58 -21.33 -2.41
N THR A 7 -17.18 -20.06 -2.32
CA THR A 7 -16.37 -19.55 -1.21
C THR A 7 -17.31 -18.96 -0.16
N LYS A 8 -17.29 -19.57 1.03
CA LYS A 8 -17.93 -19.08 2.25
C LYS A 8 -17.46 -17.65 2.57
N PRO A 9 -18.31 -16.82 3.21
CA PRO A 9 -17.90 -15.50 3.66
C PRO A 9 -16.88 -15.65 4.77
N SER A 10 -15.62 -15.30 4.50
CA SER A 10 -14.56 -15.29 5.51
C SER A 10 -14.82 -14.14 6.48
N THR A 11 -15.10 -14.53 7.71
CA THR A 11 -15.26 -13.71 8.89
C THR A 11 -13.99 -12.89 9.19
N ASN A 12 -14.16 -11.56 9.25
CA ASN A 12 -13.38 -10.56 10.00
C ASN A 12 -11.86 -10.57 9.82
N LEU A 13 -11.38 -9.68 8.94
CA LEU A 13 -10.01 -9.14 8.95
C LEU A 13 -9.74 -8.49 10.32
N ARG A 14 -8.95 -9.15 11.17
CA ARG A 14 -8.49 -8.56 12.44
C ARG A 14 -7.02 -8.18 12.35
N HIS A 15 -6.83 -6.85 12.27
CA HIS A 15 -5.72 -6.05 12.79
C HIS A 15 -4.32 -6.49 12.37
N GLU A 16 -3.79 -5.79 11.37
CA GLU A 16 -2.35 -5.50 11.31
C GLU A 16 -1.87 -5.09 12.71
N ASP A 17 -0.77 -5.67 13.19
CA ASP A 17 -0.24 -5.35 14.53
C ASP A 17 0.37 -3.94 14.50
N LEU A 18 -0.50 -2.94 14.61
CA LEU A 18 -0.14 -1.53 14.61
C LEU A 18 0.63 -1.13 15.89
N SER A 19 0.90 -2.05 16.82
CA SER A 19 1.64 -1.76 18.05
C SER A 19 3.06 -1.22 17.78
N GLN A 20 3.63 -1.54 16.62
CA GLN A 20 4.95 -1.08 16.21
C GLN A 20 4.94 0.24 15.43
N TYR A 21 3.74 0.74 15.10
CA TYR A 21 3.54 1.98 14.36
C TYR A 21 3.43 3.15 15.33
N VAL A 22 3.84 4.34 14.89
CA VAL A 22 3.45 5.58 15.56
C VAL A 22 2.10 5.99 14.97
N ILE A 23 1.05 5.96 15.79
CA ILE A 23 -0.33 6.22 15.38
C ILE A 23 -0.80 7.57 15.94
N ARG A 24 -1.51 8.34 15.12
CA ARG A 24 -2.22 9.56 15.49
C ARG A 24 -3.67 9.47 15.00
N PRO A 25 -4.68 9.70 15.84
CA PRO A 25 -6.07 9.75 15.37
C PRO A 25 -6.25 10.93 14.42
N LEU A 26 -6.98 10.71 13.33
CA LEU A 26 -7.39 11.77 12.41
C LEU A 26 -8.53 12.57 13.03
N ASP A 27 -8.37 13.89 13.09
CA ASP A 27 -9.46 14.80 13.43
C ASP A 27 -10.40 14.95 12.22
N VAL A 28 -11.47 14.15 12.19
CA VAL A 28 -12.45 14.14 11.10
C VAL A 28 -13.18 15.48 11.01
N GLU A 29 -13.44 16.17 12.13
CA GLU A 29 -14.12 17.46 12.12
C GLU A 29 -13.24 18.53 11.47
N ALA A 30 -11.97 18.61 11.89
CA ALA A 30 -11.00 19.52 11.29
C ALA A 30 -10.73 19.20 9.80
N SER A 31 -10.82 17.91 9.41
CA SER A 31 -10.60 17.47 8.03
C SER A 31 -11.61 18.05 7.04
N SER A 32 -12.81 18.46 7.46
CA SER A 32 -13.77 19.14 6.58
C SER A 32 -13.24 20.43 5.97
N ARG A 33 -12.29 21.09 6.66
CA ARG A 33 -11.62 22.33 6.21
C ARG A 33 -10.27 22.07 5.54
N GLY A 34 -9.85 20.82 5.46
CA GLY A 34 -8.51 20.42 5.07
C GLY A 34 -7.58 20.37 6.28
N TYR A 35 -7.28 19.16 6.73
CA TYR A 35 -6.40 18.88 7.85
C TYR A 35 -5.02 18.47 7.35
N LYS A 36 -3.97 18.96 8.02
CA LYS A 36 -2.56 18.60 7.75
C LYS A 36 -1.93 18.10 9.03
N GLU A 37 -1.21 17.00 8.94
CA GLU A 37 -0.51 16.42 10.07
C GLU A 37 0.76 15.70 9.61
N THR A 38 1.79 15.72 10.43
CA THR A 38 3.03 15.00 10.16
C THR A 38 3.27 13.97 11.26
N VAL A 39 3.34 12.70 10.87
CA VAL A 39 3.62 11.60 11.80
C VAL A 39 4.99 11.03 11.50
N CYS A 40 5.86 10.99 12.50
CA CYS A 40 7.22 10.49 12.36
C CYS A 40 7.44 9.25 13.21
N HIS A 41 8.14 8.27 12.64
CA HIS A 41 8.69 7.14 13.35
C HIS A 41 10.19 7.07 13.08
N ARG A 42 10.99 7.25 14.14
CA ARG A 42 12.47 7.38 14.05
C ARG A 42 12.84 8.54 13.11
N SER A 43 13.63 8.27 12.06
CA SER A 43 14.08 9.25 11.07
C SER A 43 13.14 9.40 9.87
N PHE A 44 12.04 8.65 9.81
CA PHE A 44 11.10 8.66 8.70
C PHE A 44 9.81 9.39 9.10
N CYS A 45 9.35 10.30 8.24
CA CYS A 45 8.18 11.14 8.49
C CYS A 45 7.21 11.08 7.31
N CYS A 46 5.93 10.94 7.64
CA CYS A 46 4.81 10.93 6.72
C CYS A 46 4.02 12.22 6.90
N GLU A 47 3.90 13.00 5.83
CA GLU A 47 3.04 14.17 5.76
C GLU A 47 1.69 13.78 5.18
N PHE A 48 0.64 14.01 5.95
CA PHE A 48 -0.74 13.71 5.58
C PHE A 48 -1.50 15.01 5.35
N TYR A 49 -2.25 15.06 4.26
CA TYR A 49 -3.29 16.04 4.03
C TYR A 49 -4.60 15.32 3.76
N VAL A 50 -5.63 15.65 4.53
CA VAL A 50 -6.94 15.01 4.42
C VAL A 50 -8.03 16.07 4.36
N LYS A 51 -8.86 16.01 3.33
CA LYS A 51 -10.05 16.84 3.18
C LYS A 51 -11.28 15.97 2.98
N THR A 52 -12.21 16.04 3.92
CA THR A 52 -13.50 15.33 3.86
C THR A 52 -14.61 16.22 3.34
N ALA A 53 -15.64 15.61 2.77
CA ALA A 53 -16.83 16.33 2.34
C ALA A 53 -17.61 16.84 3.56
N SER A 54 -18.14 18.06 3.45
CA SER A 54 -18.98 18.66 4.50
C SER A 54 -20.25 17.84 4.74
N GLY A 55 -20.57 17.56 6.01
CA GLY A 55 -21.78 16.81 6.39
C GLY A 55 -21.62 15.28 6.37
N SER A 56 -20.39 14.77 6.28
CA SER A 56 -20.12 13.34 6.44
C SER A 56 -20.23 12.91 7.91
N ASN A 57 -20.75 11.71 8.16
CA ASN A 57 -21.04 11.22 9.52
C ASN A 57 -19.76 11.05 10.36
N ASN A 58 -19.79 11.64 11.57
CA ASN A 58 -18.68 11.68 12.54
C ASN A 58 -18.36 10.35 13.24
N GLU A 59 -19.09 9.27 12.94
CA GLU A 59 -18.90 7.97 13.63
C GLU A 59 -17.70 7.18 13.09
N ALA A 60 -17.10 7.62 11.99
CA ALA A 60 -15.95 6.94 11.40
C ALA A 60 -14.64 7.35 12.09
N SER A 61 -13.93 6.38 12.69
CA SER A 61 -12.60 6.60 13.25
C SER A 61 -11.51 6.26 12.22
N TYR A 62 -10.63 7.22 11.98
CA TYR A 62 -9.46 7.06 11.12
C TYR A 62 -8.18 7.37 11.89
N ASN A 63 -7.10 6.72 11.50
CA ASN A 63 -5.80 6.85 12.10
C ASN A 63 -4.76 7.13 11.02
N LEU A 64 -3.83 8.02 11.33
CA LEU A 64 -2.62 8.30 10.57
C LEU A 64 -1.48 7.54 11.22
N ALA A 65 -0.71 6.78 10.46
CA ALA A 65 0.33 5.92 10.98
C ALA A 65 1.61 6.04 10.15
N ALA A 66 2.74 6.02 10.85
CA ALA A 66 4.07 5.95 10.26
C ALA A 66 4.85 4.78 10.86
N PHE A 67 5.60 4.07 10.03
CA PHE A 67 6.49 2.99 10.42
C PHE A 67 7.83 3.09 9.69
N ASN A 68 8.86 2.63 10.38
CA ASN A 68 10.24 2.58 9.91
C ASN A 68 10.95 1.55 10.77
N GLY A 69 11.16 0.37 10.20
CA GLY A 69 11.70 -0.75 10.94
C GLY A 69 11.70 -2.01 10.10
N VAL A 70 11.71 -3.14 10.79
CA VAL A 70 11.77 -4.46 10.19
C VAL A 70 10.47 -5.19 10.50
N LEU A 71 9.78 -5.64 9.46
CA LEU A 71 8.56 -6.43 9.56
C LEU A 71 8.85 -7.91 9.27
N PRO A 72 8.29 -8.84 10.05
CA PRO A 72 8.30 -10.25 9.69
C PRO A 72 7.35 -10.45 8.50
N ALA A 73 7.90 -10.77 7.33
CA ALA A 73 7.10 -11.03 6.13
C ALA A 73 6.77 -12.52 5.96
N SER A 74 7.63 -13.40 6.49
CA SER A 74 7.37 -14.83 6.59
C SER A 74 8.14 -15.42 7.76
N ASP A 75 7.91 -16.71 8.03
CA ASP A 75 8.66 -17.49 9.03
C ASP A 75 10.19 -17.37 8.90
N HIS A 76 10.71 -17.01 7.73
CA HIS A 76 12.13 -17.02 7.40
C HIS A 76 12.64 -15.71 6.77
N HIS A 77 11.76 -14.74 6.54
CA HIS A 77 12.12 -13.49 5.87
C HIS A 77 11.57 -12.31 6.63
N ASN A 78 12.49 -11.42 6.97
CA ASN A 78 12.19 -10.10 7.48
C ASN A 78 12.33 -9.10 6.33
N ILE A 79 11.59 -8.01 6.39
CA ILE A 79 11.64 -6.94 5.41
C ILE A 79 11.84 -5.62 6.13
N ALA A 80 12.91 -4.90 5.77
CA ALA A 80 13.05 -3.51 6.16
C ALA A 80 12.03 -2.67 5.38
N ALA A 81 11.18 -1.96 6.11
CA ALA A 81 10.04 -1.26 5.56
C ALA A 81 9.88 0.14 6.17
N GLU A 82 9.57 1.09 5.30
CA GLU A 82 9.10 2.43 5.62
C GLU A 82 7.66 2.54 5.15
N ILE A 83 6.73 2.88 6.03
CA ILE A 83 5.29 2.83 5.70
C ILE A 83 4.60 4.09 6.19
N CYS A 84 3.80 4.69 5.31
CA CYS A 84 2.82 5.70 5.65
C CYS A 84 1.44 5.14 5.41
N LEU A 85 0.54 5.24 6.37
CA LEU A 85 -0.79 4.63 6.26
C LEU A 85 -1.85 5.53 6.90
N ILE A 86 -2.96 5.71 6.19
CA ILE A 86 -4.23 6.14 6.75
C ILE A 86 -5.10 4.90 6.84
N SER A 87 -5.51 4.51 8.05
CA SER A 87 -6.33 3.32 8.28
C SER A 87 -7.63 3.69 8.97
N GLY A 88 -8.75 3.14 8.51
CA GLY A 88 -10.09 3.39 9.03
C GLY A 88 -10.91 2.11 9.17
N SER A 89 -12.00 2.19 9.92
CA SER A 89 -12.92 1.06 10.12
C SER A 89 -13.65 0.66 8.85
N GLU A 90 -13.93 -0.65 8.67
CA GLU A 90 -14.47 -1.24 7.43
C GLU A 90 -15.83 -0.72 6.94
N ASN A 91 -16.56 0.12 7.69
CA ASN A 91 -17.91 0.57 7.36
C ASN A 91 -18.13 2.08 7.45
N SER A 92 -17.09 2.89 7.23
CA SER A 92 -17.27 4.33 7.20
C SER A 92 -17.96 4.79 5.92
N ASN A 93 -19.07 5.52 6.02
CA ASN A 93 -19.67 6.25 4.89
C ASN A 93 -18.99 7.60 4.63
N LEU A 94 -17.73 7.73 5.03
CA LEU A 94 -16.95 8.96 4.93
C LEU A 94 -16.53 9.17 3.47
N VAL A 95 -16.77 10.39 2.98
CA VAL A 95 -16.34 10.81 1.64
C VAL A 95 -15.15 11.75 1.79
N PHE A 96 -14.06 11.39 1.15
CA PHE A 96 -12.86 12.21 1.07
C PHE A 96 -12.84 12.96 -0.26
N GLU A 97 -12.88 14.29 -0.21
CA GLU A 97 -12.65 15.12 -1.37
C GLU A 97 -11.20 14.98 -1.85
N ARG A 98 -10.25 14.93 -0.91
CA ARG A 98 -8.84 14.77 -1.21
C ARG A 98 -8.10 14.11 -0.06
N ILE A 99 -7.25 13.14 -0.39
CA ILE A 99 -6.21 12.61 0.47
C ILE A 99 -4.89 12.84 -0.25
N SER A 100 -3.86 13.26 0.47
CA SER A 100 -2.49 13.26 -0.01
C SER A 100 -1.58 12.76 1.10
N VAL A 101 -0.77 11.76 0.77
CA VAL A 101 0.27 11.21 1.62
C VAL A 101 1.59 11.48 0.93
N THR A 102 2.50 12.17 1.60
CA THR A 102 3.84 12.48 1.08
C THR A 102 4.89 12.05 2.07
N ALA A 103 5.93 11.38 1.61
CA ALA A 103 7.08 11.03 2.43
C ALA A 103 8.36 11.00 1.60
N ASN A 104 9.48 11.14 2.29
CA ASN A 104 10.81 11.05 1.69
C ASN A 104 11.40 9.69 2.04
N PHE A 105 11.47 8.82 1.05
CA PHE A 105 12.08 7.50 1.14
C PHE A 105 13.56 7.57 0.79
N THR A 106 14.35 6.63 1.29
CA THR A 106 15.72 6.43 0.79
C THR A 106 15.67 5.94 -0.67
N LYS A 107 16.61 6.37 -1.50
CA LYS A 107 16.61 6.11 -2.97
C LYS A 107 16.68 4.63 -3.36
N GLN A 108 17.07 3.76 -2.42
CA GLN A 108 17.19 2.32 -2.63
C GLN A 108 15.87 1.58 -2.35
N ASN A 109 14.85 2.29 -1.85
CA ASN A 109 13.57 1.68 -1.54
C ASN A 109 12.74 1.48 -2.82
N ALA A 110 12.08 0.34 -2.94
CA ALA A 110 11.00 0.18 -3.90
C ALA A 110 9.70 0.66 -3.26
N GLN A 111 8.99 1.62 -3.88
CA GLN A 111 7.77 2.20 -3.30
C GLN A 111 6.51 1.78 -4.06
N PHE A 112 5.48 1.44 -3.30
CA PHE A 112 4.21 0.93 -3.79
C PHE A 112 3.04 1.69 -3.13
N PRO A 113 2.01 2.09 -3.89
CA PRO A 113 0.81 2.66 -3.30
C PRO A 113 -0.04 1.57 -2.63
N ILE A 114 -0.59 1.88 -1.45
CA ILE A 114 -1.63 1.09 -0.79
C ILE A 114 -2.94 1.84 -0.96
N VAL A 115 -3.94 1.18 -1.56
CA VAL A 115 -5.32 1.67 -1.61
C VAL A 115 -6.25 0.48 -1.44
N GLN A 116 -7.00 0.47 -0.34
CA GLN A 116 -8.00 -0.52 -0.01
C GLN A 116 -9.30 0.20 0.34
N SER A 117 -10.41 -0.26 -0.23
CA SER A 117 -11.72 0.34 -0.02
C SER A 117 -12.82 -0.69 -0.26
N ALA A 118 -14.00 -0.45 0.30
CA ALA A 118 -15.13 -1.37 0.17
C ALA A 118 -15.77 -1.35 -1.24
N THR A 119 -15.46 -0.34 -2.07
CA THR A 119 -16.00 -0.19 -3.43
C THR A 119 -14.87 0.01 -4.41
N VAL A 120 -14.97 -0.54 -5.63
CA VAL A 120 -13.97 -0.30 -6.69
C VAL A 120 -13.86 1.19 -6.95
N LEU A 121 -12.65 1.74 -6.77
CA LEU A 121 -12.37 3.16 -6.98
C LEU A 121 -11.86 3.39 -8.41
N PRO A 122 -12.28 4.47 -9.08
CA PRO A 122 -11.83 4.79 -10.44
C PRO A 122 -10.33 5.11 -10.48
N ALA A 123 -9.60 4.59 -11.47
CA ALA A 123 -8.16 4.76 -11.57
C ALA A 123 -7.74 6.24 -11.73
N GLU A 124 -8.57 7.04 -12.40
CA GLU A 124 -8.39 8.48 -12.60
C GLU A 124 -8.38 9.29 -11.29
N ASN A 125 -8.93 8.73 -10.21
CA ASN A 125 -8.95 9.37 -8.92
C ASN A 125 -7.63 9.21 -8.16
N PHE A 126 -6.67 8.45 -8.70
CA PHE A 126 -5.39 8.17 -8.06
C PHE A 126 -4.23 8.75 -8.84
N LYS A 127 -3.29 9.31 -8.08
CA LYS A 127 -2.03 9.77 -8.63
C LYS A 127 -0.89 9.39 -7.71
N PHE A 128 0.02 8.59 -8.25
CA PHE A 128 1.25 8.21 -7.57
C PHE A 128 2.43 8.84 -8.29
N THR A 129 3.14 9.73 -7.60
CA THR A 129 4.29 10.43 -8.19
C THR A 129 5.52 10.26 -7.34
N THR A 130 6.64 9.96 -8.00
CA THR A 130 7.97 9.90 -7.39
C THR A 130 8.84 11.01 -7.97
N LYS A 131 9.49 11.78 -7.08
CA LYS A 131 10.45 12.82 -7.44
C LYS A 131 11.78 12.51 -6.76
N THR A 132 12.83 12.35 -7.56
CA THR A 132 14.18 12.13 -7.03
C THR A 132 14.79 13.46 -6.60
N ASN A 133 15.23 13.54 -5.34
CA ASN A 133 15.96 14.68 -4.80
C ASN A 133 17.27 14.20 -4.16
N GLY A 134 18.34 14.20 -4.95
CA GLY A 134 19.67 13.71 -4.54
C GLY A 134 19.64 12.23 -4.14
N ASN A 135 19.87 11.96 -2.86
CA ASN A 135 19.87 10.62 -2.24
C ASN A 135 18.51 10.19 -1.67
N SER A 136 17.48 11.03 -1.80
CA SER A 136 16.12 10.73 -1.36
C SER A 136 15.15 10.67 -2.55
N GLN A 137 14.08 9.91 -2.39
CA GLN A 137 12.94 9.90 -3.30
C GLN A 137 11.72 10.40 -2.53
N GLN A 138 11.25 11.59 -2.90
CA GLN A 138 9.97 12.09 -2.41
C GLN A 138 8.86 11.37 -3.17
N VAL A 139 8.02 10.66 -2.46
CA VAL A 139 6.87 9.95 -3.02
C VAL A 139 5.61 10.57 -2.49
N THR A 140 4.69 10.84 -3.40
CA THR A 140 3.37 11.38 -3.09
C THR A 140 2.29 10.50 -3.69
N LEU A 141 1.39 10.02 -2.85
CA LEU A 141 0.13 9.42 -3.25
C LEU A 141 -0.98 10.45 -3.03
N GLU A 142 -1.72 10.78 -4.09
CA GLU A 142 -2.92 11.61 -4.01
C GLU A 142 -4.14 10.82 -4.46
N THR A 143 -5.23 10.97 -3.73
CA THR A 143 -6.53 10.41 -4.10
C THR A 143 -7.60 11.49 -4.04
N VAL A 144 -8.49 11.57 -5.02
CA VAL A 144 -9.57 12.57 -5.06
C VAL A 144 -10.95 11.92 -5.13
N ASN A 145 -11.93 12.51 -4.45
CA ASN A 145 -13.33 12.06 -4.46
C ASN A 145 -13.49 10.55 -4.22
N VAL A 146 -12.89 10.05 -3.14
CA VAL A 146 -12.94 8.64 -2.75
C VAL A 146 -13.89 8.43 -1.57
N LYS A 147 -14.52 7.26 -1.50
CA LYS A 147 -15.48 6.90 -0.45
C LYS A 147 -15.15 5.52 0.12
N ASN A 148 -15.57 5.28 1.36
CA ASN A 148 -15.47 3.96 2.02
C ASN A 148 -14.05 3.38 1.95
N VAL A 149 -13.07 4.26 2.16
CA VAL A 149 -11.65 3.91 2.15
C VAL A 149 -11.29 3.23 3.46
N GLN A 150 -10.67 2.06 3.39
CA GLN A 150 -10.18 1.34 4.57
C GLN A 150 -8.72 1.70 4.84
N ASN A 151 -7.86 1.58 3.81
CA ASN A 151 -6.43 1.85 3.93
C ASN A 151 -5.94 2.67 2.73
N VAL A 152 -5.27 3.79 2.95
CA VAL A 152 -4.57 4.57 1.90
C VAL A 152 -3.19 4.95 2.38
N GLY A 153 -2.17 4.65 1.61
CA GLY A 153 -0.80 4.78 2.09
C GLY A 153 0.28 4.51 1.06
N ILE A 154 1.52 4.57 1.51
CA ILE A 154 2.70 4.27 0.71
C ILE A 154 3.52 3.24 1.49
N PHE A 155 3.87 2.15 0.82
CA PHE A 155 4.77 1.13 1.34
C PHE A 155 6.11 1.23 0.62
N GLY A 156 7.19 1.42 1.37
CA GLY A 156 8.56 1.41 0.89
C GLY A 156 9.30 0.18 1.40
N LYS A 157 9.83 -0.64 0.49
CA LYS A 157 10.70 -1.79 0.80
C LYS A 157 12.15 -1.39 0.65
N ASP A 158 12.95 -1.51 1.70
CA ASP A 158 14.41 -1.41 1.60
C ASP A 158 15.02 -2.78 1.29
N SER A 159 15.54 -2.93 0.07
CA SER A 159 16.14 -4.19 -0.40
C SER A 159 17.59 -4.35 0.03
N VAL A 160 18.29 -3.28 0.43
CA VAL A 160 19.74 -3.29 0.66
C VAL A 160 20.11 -3.69 2.09
N VAL A 161 19.23 -3.43 3.05
CA VAL A 161 19.45 -3.78 4.47
C VAL A 161 19.31 -5.29 4.75
N LEU A 162 18.81 -6.07 3.78
CA LEU A 162 18.46 -7.48 3.96
C LEU A 162 19.56 -8.49 3.60
N GLU A 163 20.63 -8.08 2.91
CA GLU A 163 21.60 -9.07 2.39
C GLU A 163 22.61 -9.58 3.44
N ASP A 164 22.89 -8.86 4.54
CA ASP A 164 24.06 -9.22 5.39
C ASP A 164 23.82 -9.45 6.89
N ASN A 165 22.70 -9.08 7.52
CA ASN A 165 22.66 -8.96 9.00
C ASN A 165 21.35 -9.31 9.75
N TYR A 166 20.65 -10.40 9.43
CA TYR A 166 19.54 -10.83 10.32
C TYR A 166 19.59 -12.31 10.72
N VAL A 167 19.70 -12.52 12.03
CA VAL A 167 19.67 -13.81 12.72
C VAL A 167 18.26 -14.36 12.69
N TYR A 168 18.15 -15.60 12.21
CA TYR A 168 16.95 -16.42 12.23
C TYR A 168 16.49 -16.64 13.67
N GLY A 169 15.33 -16.07 14.03
CA GLY A 169 14.68 -16.34 15.31
C GLY A 169 14.14 -17.77 15.31
N GLU A 170 14.71 -18.63 16.14
CA GLU A 170 14.27 -19.99 16.39
C GLU A 170 12.77 -20.01 16.75
N LYS A 171 11.97 -20.78 16.00
CA LYS A 171 10.50 -20.87 16.12
C LYS A 171 10.08 -21.33 17.51
N ASN A 172 9.12 -20.62 18.11
CA ASN A 172 8.08 -21.29 18.91
C ASN A 172 6.93 -21.67 17.97
N ASN A 173 6.74 -22.99 17.82
CA ASN A 173 5.70 -23.59 17.00
C ASN A 173 4.29 -23.22 17.50
N THR A 174 3.68 -22.22 16.88
CA THR A 174 2.22 -22.15 16.75
C THR A 174 1.90 -21.83 15.31
N LYS A 175 1.40 -22.86 14.59
CA LYS A 175 0.81 -22.73 13.26
C LYS A 175 -0.32 -21.70 13.31
N ILE A 176 -0.06 -20.48 12.85
CA ILE A 176 -1.11 -19.60 12.38
C ILE A 176 -0.60 -19.06 11.05
N ALA A 177 -1.07 -19.68 9.97
CA ALA A 177 -0.91 -19.15 8.62
C ALA A 177 -1.66 -17.81 8.57
N HIS A 178 -0.91 -16.72 8.73
CA HIS A 178 -1.40 -15.37 8.55
C HIS A 178 -1.01 -14.92 7.14
N ASN A 179 -1.89 -15.20 6.18
CA ASN A 179 -1.83 -14.60 4.84
C ASN A 179 -2.67 -13.34 4.89
N ASP A 180 -2.06 -12.16 4.73
CA ASP A 180 -2.77 -10.97 4.27
C ASP A 180 -1.77 -9.89 3.82
N ILE A 181 -1.96 -9.41 2.58
CA ILE A 181 -1.26 -8.31 1.88
C ILE A 181 0.22 -8.54 1.55
N TYR A 182 1.06 -8.91 2.53
CA TYR A 182 2.49 -9.11 2.31
C TYR A 182 2.72 -10.27 1.33
N GLU A 183 2.03 -11.38 1.50
CA GLU A 183 2.14 -12.53 0.59
C GLU A 183 1.69 -12.21 -0.84
N TYR A 184 0.76 -11.26 -1.05
CA TYR A 184 0.35 -10.83 -2.41
C TYR A 184 1.39 -9.93 -3.09
N ILE A 185 2.05 -9.06 -2.32
CA ILE A 185 3.12 -8.17 -2.82
C ILE A 185 4.43 -8.93 -3.01
N PHE A 186 4.69 -9.93 -2.17
CA PHE A 186 5.94 -10.70 -2.10
C PHE A 186 5.85 -12.10 -2.70
N ASN A 187 4.74 -12.48 -3.33
CA ASN A 187 4.71 -13.73 -4.08
C ASN A 187 5.61 -13.58 -5.31
N GLU A 188 6.72 -14.33 -5.35
CA GLU A 188 7.58 -14.44 -6.54
C GLU A 188 6.74 -14.78 -7.80
N ASP A 189 5.66 -15.55 -7.63
CA ASP A 189 4.69 -15.90 -8.68
C ASP A 189 4.04 -14.69 -9.37
N VAL A 190 3.80 -13.57 -8.66
CA VAL A 190 3.16 -12.38 -9.24
C VAL A 190 4.17 -11.58 -10.06
N GLN A 191 5.40 -11.47 -9.57
CA GLN A 191 6.48 -10.81 -10.31
C GLN A 191 6.84 -11.60 -11.58
N GLU A 192 6.95 -12.93 -11.48
CA GLU A 192 7.13 -13.80 -12.65
C GLU A 192 5.94 -13.74 -13.61
N PHE A 193 4.71 -13.65 -13.11
CA PHE A 193 3.54 -13.50 -13.97
C PHE A 193 3.58 -12.22 -14.80
N PHE A 194 3.91 -11.08 -14.20
CA PHE A 194 4.03 -9.82 -14.93
C PHE A 194 5.19 -9.84 -15.93
N ASP A 195 6.35 -10.37 -15.55
CA ASP A 195 7.47 -10.53 -16.49
C ASP A 195 7.12 -11.46 -17.66
N TYR A 196 6.44 -12.57 -17.38
CA TYR A 196 5.99 -13.52 -18.40
C TYR A 196 4.98 -12.92 -19.38
N VAL A 197 3.98 -12.19 -18.88
CA VAL A 197 2.99 -11.50 -19.71
C VAL A 197 3.65 -10.39 -20.52
N TRP A 198 4.56 -9.62 -19.93
CA TRP A 198 5.28 -8.54 -20.58
C TRP A 198 6.19 -9.03 -21.70
N ILE A 199 6.90 -10.14 -21.48
CA ILE A 199 7.73 -10.81 -22.49
C ILE A 199 6.86 -11.30 -23.65
N ARG A 200 5.75 -12.00 -23.36
CA ARG A 200 4.84 -12.51 -24.41
C ARG A 200 4.18 -11.41 -25.23
N LEU A 201 3.81 -10.30 -24.60
CA LEU A 201 3.24 -9.14 -25.30
C LEU A 201 4.26 -8.51 -26.27
N ARG A 202 5.51 -8.32 -25.84
CA ARG A 202 6.57 -7.75 -26.69
C ARG A 202 6.89 -8.62 -27.90
N ILE A 203 6.94 -9.94 -27.71
CA ILE A 203 7.20 -10.88 -28.81
C ILE A 203 6.08 -10.80 -29.86
N LEU A 204 4.81 -10.78 -29.44
CA LEU A 204 3.68 -10.63 -30.35
C LEU A 204 3.73 -9.31 -31.13
N ILE A 205 4.05 -8.20 -30.45
CA ILE A 205 4.18 -6.89 -31.12
C ILE A 205 5.28 -6.95 -32.18
N VAL A 206 6.45 -7.51 -31.87
CA VAL A 206 7.57 -7.60 -32.83
C VAL A 206 7.22 -8.48 -34.03
N VAL A 207 6.61 -9.65 -33.81
CA VAL A 207 6.21 -10.56 -34.90
C VAL A 207 5.16 -9.93 -35.80
N VAL A 208 4.15 -9.27 -35.22
CA VAL A 208 3.11 -8.56 -35.99
C VAL A 208 3.72 -7.37 -36.75
N SER A 209 4.68 -6.66 -36.16
CA SER A 209 5.36 -5.54 -36.81
C SER A 209 6.19 -5.99 -38.02
N ILE A 210 6.90 -7.12 -37.90
CA ILE A 210 7.66 -7.73 -39.01
C ILE A 210 6.71 -8.20 -40.11
N TYR A 211 5.61 -8.86 -39.76
CA TYR A 211 4.62 -9.33 -40.74
C TYR A 211 3.95 -8.19 -41.52
N ILE A 212 3.66 -7.07 -40.86
CA ILE A 212 3.12 -5.87 -41.52
C ILE A 212 4.18 -5.22 -42.42
N LEU A 213 5.44 -5.18 -42.00
CA LEU A 213 6.55 -4.67 -42.82
C LEU A 213 6.87 -5.56 -44.03
N GLU A 214 6.65 -6.86 -43.94
CA GLU A 214 6.85 -7.81 -45.06
C GLU A 214 5.70 -7.75 -46.08
N MET A 215 4.52 -7.29 -45.66
CA MET A 215 3.31 -7.14 -46.51
C MET A 215 3.16 -5.74 -47.12
N MET A 216 4.08 -4.81 -46.83
CA MET A 216 4.21 -3.49 -47.48
C MET A 216 5.26 -3.54 -48.59
#